data_AF-A0AA88WP23-F1
#
_entry.id   AF-A0AA88WP23-F1
#
_cell.length_a   1.000
_cell.length_b   1.000
_cell.length_c   1.000
_cell.angle_alpha   90.00
_cell.angle_beta   90.00
_cell.angle_gamma   90.00
#
_symmetry.space_group_name_H-M   'P 1'
#
loop_
_entity.id
_entity.type
_entity.pdbx_description
1 polymer ?
#
loop_
_entity_poly.entity_id
_entity_poly.type
_entity_poly.pdbx_seq_one_letter_code
_entity_poly.pdbx_strand_id
1 'polypeptide(L)'
;MAGHGRSRISLPSQFSASFSFPRKFAVCLTSGRNANGAVLFGDGPYVLLPDVDASIGGVASSDNFIGVKSVKVNEKIIPINAKFLSINNTDGYGGTKISTVNPYTVLETSIYNAVVEAFVNELNATRVASMAPFGACFSSKGIVSTRGGPVMPPIDLVLQNENVY
;
A
#
# COMPACT_ATOMS: atom_id res chain seq x y z
N MET A 1 13.45 -9.03 14.86
CA MET A 1 12.91 -8.50 13.59
C MET A 1 12.95 -9.62 12.56
N ALA A 2 11.86 -9.88 11.84
CA ALA A 2 11.81 -10.92 10.80
C ALA A 2 11.90 -10.28 9.41
N GLY A 3 13.03 -10.47 8.73
CA GLY A 3 13.29 -9.89 7.41
C GLY A 3 12.61 -10.68 6.29
N HIS A 4 11.69 -10.05 5.56
CA HIS A 4 11.00 -10.60 4.39
C HIS A 4 11.55 -10.05 3.06
N GLY A 5 12.78 -9.54 3.08
CA GLY A 5 13.45 -9.04 1.88
C GLY A 5 13.88 -10.16 0.93
N ARG A 6 14.51 -9.78 -0.19
CA ARG A 6 14.98 -10.71 -1.23
C ARG A 6 16.42 -11.20 -1.06
N SER A 7 16.92 -11.32 0.17
CA SER A 7 18.23 -11.95 0.43
C SER A 7 18.13 -13.48 0.55
N ARG A 8 19.23 -14.22 0.34
CA ARG A 8 19.26 -15.69 0.52
C ARG A 8 19.02 -16.12 1.98
N ILE A 9 19.29 -15.23 2.92
CA ILE A 9 19.11 -15.44 4.36
C ILE A 9 17.77 -14.88 4.88
N SER A 10 16.90 -14.36 4.01
CA SER A 10 15.58 -13.89 4.45
C SER A 10 14.65 -15.06 4.80
N LEU A 11 13.67 -14.82 5.66
CA LEU A 11 12.74 -15.85 6.12
C LEU A 11 12.03 -16.58 4.95
N PRO A 12 11.49 -15.86 3.93
CA PRO A 12 10.88 -16.53 2.77
C PRO A 12 11.85 -17.43 2.00
N SER A 13 13.14 -17.07 1.96
CA SER A 13 14.16 -17.80 1.22
C SER A 13 14.65 -19.04 1.96
N GLN A 14 14.87 -18.90 3.28
CA GLN A 14 15.27 -20.02 4.12
C GLN A 14 14.17 -21.08 4.18
N PHE A 15 12.91 -20.68 4.36
CA PHE A 15 11.81 -21.66 4.41
C PHE A 15 11.58 -22.35 3.05
N SER A 16 11.63 -21.59 1.96
CA SER A 16 11.55 -22.18 0.61
C SER A 16 12.64 -23.21 0.36
N ALA A 17 13.87 -22.94 0.80
CA ALA A 17 14.99 -23.89 0.69
C ALA A 17 14.83 -25.11 1.61
N SER A 18 14.45 -24.90 2.87
CA SER A 18 14.35 -25.97 3.87
C SER A 18 13.16 -26.92 3.64
N PHE A 19 12.04 -26.40 3.16
CA PHE A 19 10.80 -27.16 3.00
C PHE A 19 10.46 -27.43 1.52
N SER A 20 11.34 -27.06 0.59
CA SER A 20 11.24 -27.35 -0.85
C SER A 20 9.94 -26.86 -1.52
N PHE A 21 9.46 -25.68 -1.14
CA PHE A 21 8.31 -25.01 -1.79
C PHE A 21 8.76 -23.75 -2.54
N PRO A 22 7.96 -23.18 -3.47
CA PRO A 22 8.34 -21.97 -4.21
C PRO A 22 8.58 -20.75 -3.32
N ARG A 23 9.58 -19.93 -3.65
CA ARG A 23 9.95 -18.73 -2.89
C ARG A 23 8.89 -17.61 -3.02
N LYS A 24 7.77 -17.81 -2.37
CA LYS A 24 6.57 -16.97 -2.33
C LYS A 24 6.07 -16.87 -0.89
N PHE A 25 5.48 -15.72 -0.56
CA PHE A 25 4.81 -15.52 0.71
C PHE A 25 3.65 -14.54 0.55
N ALA A 26 2.70 -14.59 1.47
CA ALA A 26 1.59 -13.65 1.58
C ALA A 26 1.52 -13.10 3.01
N VAL A 27 1.08 -11.85 3.13
CA VAL A 27 0.96 -11.16 4.43
C VAL A 27 -0.45 -10.60 4.55
N CYS A 28 -1.12 -10.96 5.65
CA CYS A 28 -2.40 -10.40 6.04
C CYS A 28 -2.21 -9.64 7.37
N LEU A 29 -2.10 -8.32 7.28
CA LEU A 29 -1.96 -7.45 8.46
C LEU A 29 -3.34 -7.15 9.05
N THR A 30 -3.39 -7.04 10.37
CA THR A 30 -4.59 -6.65 11.11
C THR A 30 -4.45 -5.24 11.67
N SER A 31 -5.55 -4.50 11.74
CA SER A 31 -5.64 -3.19 12.39
C SER A 31 -5.86 -3.28 13.91
N GLY A 32 -6.27 -4.45 14.41
CA GLY A 32 -6.60 -4.65 15.82
C GLY A 32 -5.40 -5.06 16.66
N ARG A 33 -5.21 -4.42 17.82
CA ARG A 33 -4.14 -4.78 18.78
C ARG A 33 -4.32 -6.16 19.42
N ASN A 34 -5.56 -6.65 19.46
CA ASN A 34 -5.95 -7.93 20.07
C ASN A 34 -6.34 -8.98 19.02
N ALA A 35 -6.08 -8.71 17.75
CA ALA A 35 -6.31 -9.64 16.66
C ALA A 35 -4.96 -10.13 16.12
N ASN A 36 -4.94 -11.36 15.61
CA ASN A 36 -3.76 -11.91 14.96
C ASN A 36 -3.90 -11.74 13.44
N GLY A 37 -2.86 -11.22 12.80
CA GLY A 37 -2.67 -11.36 11.35
C GLY A 37 -2.06 -12.70 11.01
N ALA A 38 -1.72 -12.90 9.74
CA ALA A 38 -1.06 -14.11 9.27
C ALA A 38 0.05 -13.79 8.27
N VAL A 39 1.10 -14.61 8.28
CA VAL A 39 2.09 -14.68 7.21
C VAL A 39 2.14 -16.11 6.72
N LEU A 40 1.90 -16.29 5.43
CA LEU A 40 1.80 -17.60 4.78
C LEU A 40 2.99 -17.74 3.83
N PHE A 41 3.67 -18.89 3.84
CA PHE A 41 4.80 -19.18 2.95
C PHE A 41 4.47 -20.33 2.01
N GLY A 42 4.93 -20.24 0.76
CA GLY A 42 4.64 -21.22 -0.27
C GLY A 42 3.43 -20.86 -1.12
N ASP A 43 2.89 -21.86 -1.82
CA ASP A 43 1.79 -21.69 -2.78
C ASP A 43 0.41 -21.61 -2.11
N GLY A 44 -0.54 -21.08 -2.86
CA GLY A 44 -1.94 -20.99 -2.46
C GLY A 44 -2.70 -22.31 -2.67
N PRO A 45 -4.01 -22.34 -2.36
CA PRO A 45 -4.86 -21.17 -2.10
C PRO A 45 -4.66 -20.56 -0.69
N TYR A 46 -4.85 -19.26 -0.57
CA TYR A 46 -4.80 -18.55 0.71
C TYR A 46 -6.23 -18.26 1.18
N VAL A 47 -6.90 -19.30 1.69
CA VAL A 47 -8.31 -19.22 2.09
C VAL A 47 -8.43 -18.50 3.42
N LEU A 48 -8.97 -17.28 3.40
CA LEU A 48 -9.30 -16.49 4.58
C LEU A 48 -10.80 -16.58 4.86
N LEU A 49 -11.18 -16.51 6.14
CA LEU A 49 -12.60 -16.45 6.51
C LEU A 49 -13.26 -15.21 5.88
N PRO A 50 -14.48 -15.31 5.32
CA PRO A 50 -15.35 -16.48 5.26
C PRO A 50 -15.29 -17.22 3.90
N ASP A 51 -14.16 -17.86 3.61
CA ASP A 51 -13.92 -18.67 2.38
C ASP A 51 -13.59 -17.85 1.12
N VAL A 52 -12.77 -16.79 1.30
CA VAL A 52 -12.24 -15.98 0.20
C VAL A 52 -10.79 -16.40 -0.06
N ASP A 53 -10.50 -16.83 -1.29
CA ASP A 53 -9.12 -17.07 -1.72
C ASP A 53 -8.42 -15.73 -1.99
N ALA A 54 -7.56 -15.32 -1.08
CA ALA A 54 -6.75 -14.11 -1.18
C ALA A 54 -5.53 -14.28 -2.09
N SER A 55 -5.41 -15.39 -2.83
CA SER A 55 -4.39 -15.56 -3.86
C SER A 55 -4.64 -14.70 -5.11
N ILE A 56 -5.88 -14.26 -5.31
CA ILE A 56 -6.36 -13.43 -6.42
C ILE A 56 -6.01 -11.96 -6.12
N GLY A 57 -5.12 -11.35 -6.92
CA GLY A 57 -4.66 -9.97 -6.72
C GLY A 57 -3.22 -9.82 -6.21
N GLY A 58 -2.44 -10.91 -6.15
CA GLY A 58 -1.02 -10.84 -5.84
C GLY A 58 -0.24 -9.97 -6.84
N VAL A 59 0.40 -8.90 -6.36
CA VAL A 59 1.24 -8.05 -7.22
C VAL A 59 2.65 -8.65 -7.30
N ALA A 60 3.11 -8.92 -8.52
CA ALA A 60 4.51 -9.26 -8.76
C ALA A 60 5.40 -8.08 -8.35
N SER A 61 6.26 -8.30 -7.38
CA SER A 61 7.12 -7.25 -6.83
C SER A 61 8.60 -7.62 -6.96
N SER A 62 9.42 -6.64 -7.37
CA SER A 62 10.87 -6.74 -7.29
C SER A 62 11.35 -5.97 -6.07
N ASP A 63 11.98 -6.65 -5.11
CA ASP A 63 12.49 -6.07 -3.86
C ASP A 63 11.45 -5.31 -3.01
N ASN A 64 10.18 -5.75 -3.06
CA ASN A 64 9.02 -5.10 -2.46
C ASN A 64 8.64 -3.75 -3.14
N PHE A 65 9.13 -3.49 -4.35
CA PHE A 65 8.67 -2.39 -5.19
C PHE A 65 7.53 -2.78 -6.13
N ILE A 66 6.61 -1.83 -6.35
CA ILE A 66 5.50 -1.94 -7.30
C ILE A 66 5.59 -0.80 -8.33
N GLY A 67 5.18 -1.08 -9.57
CA GLY A 67 5.26 -0.15 -10.69
C GLY A 67 4.06 0.79 -10.78
N VAL A 68 3.96 1.76 -9.87
CA VAL A 68 2.93 2.81 -9.95
C VAL A 68 3.23 3.74 -11.13
N LYS A 69 2.20 4.05 -11.92
CA LYS A 69 2.27 4.91 -13.12
C LYS A 69 1.59 6.25 -12.93
N SER A 70 0.49 6.26 -12.19
CA SER A 70 -0.20 7.48 -11.80
C SER A 70 -0.97 7.28 -10.51
N VAL A 71 -1.41 8.38 -9.92
CA VAL A 71 -2.28 8.39 -8.74
C VAL A 71 -3.56 9.10 -9.14
N LYS A 72 -4.71 8.54 -8.74
CA LYS A 72 -6.01 9.19 -8.91
C LYS A 72 -6.60 9.51 -7.54
N VAL A 73 -7.29 10.64 -7.46
CA VAL A 73 -8.13 11.00 -6.31
C VAL A 73 -9.53 11.25 -6.84
N ASN A 74 -10.51 10.47 -6.35
CA ASN A 74 -11.88 10.51 -6.85
C ASN A 74 -11.94 10.39 -8.39
N GLU A 75 -11.28 9.36 -8.94
CA GLU A 75 -11.15 9.07 -10.38
C GLU A 75 -10.34 10.11 -11.20
N LYS A 76 -9.95 11.25 -10.62
CA LYS A 76 -9.19 12.30 -11.29
C LYS A 76 -7.68 12.05 -11.14
N ILE A 77 -6.97 11.99 -12.25
CA ILE A 77 -5.50 11.86 -12.26
C ILE A 77 -4.90 13.14 -11.67
N ILE A 78 -4.03 12.99 -10.66
CA ILE A 78 -3.31 14.13 -10.09
C ILE A 78 -2.05 14.44 -10.90
N PRO A 79 -1.72 15.72 -11.12
CA PRO A 79 -0.51 16.11 -11.84
C PRO A 79 0.71 15.93 -10.94
N ILE A 80 1.42 14.81 -11.11
CA ILE A 80 2.69 14.52 -10.42
C ILE A 80 3.79 14.20 -11.42
N ASN A 81 5.04 14.49 -11.05
CA ASN A 81 6.18 14.18 -11.89
C ASN A 81 6.42 12.66 -11.92
N ALA A 82 6.10 12.03 -13.05
CA ALA A 82 6.22 10.59 -13.24
C ALA A 82 7.64 10.04 -13.02
N LYS A 83 8.68 10.88 -13.07
CA LYS A 83 10.05 10.49 -12.75
C LYS A 83 10.19 9.97 -11.31
N PHE A 84 9.44 10.51 -10.35
CA PHE A 84 9.49 10.03 -8.96
C PHE A 84 8.84 8.66 -8.77
N LEU A 85 7.91 8.27 -9.67
CA LEU A 85 7.21 7.00 -9.59
C LEU A 85 8.02 5.83 -10.16
N SER A 86 9.06 6.13 -10.95
CA SER A 86 9.99 5.13 -11.50
C SER A 86 11.28 5.13 -10.70
N ILE A 87 11.93 3.97 -10.62
CA ILE A 87 13.27 3.87 -10.02
C ILE A 87 14.26 4.38 -11.06
N ASN A 88 15.07 5.37 -10.68
CA ASN A 88 16.16 5.86 -11.49
C ASN A 88 17.31 4.84 -11.47
N ASN A 89 17.70 4.36 -12.65
CA ASN A 89 18.73 3.32 -12.80
C ASN A 89 20.13 3.77 -12.40
N THR A 90 20.37 5.08 -12.31
CA THR A 90 21.71 5.64 -12.02
C THR A 90 21.99 5.72 -10.52
N ASP A 91 21.02 6.16 -9.73
CA ASP A 91 21.18 6.45 -8.29
C ASP A 91 20.23 5.62 -7.40
N GLY A 92 19.31 4.86 -7.99
CA GLY A 92 18.32 4.03 -7.29
C GLY A 92 17.19 4.82 -6.64
N TYR A 93 17.09 6.14 -6.87
CA TYR A 93 16.05 6.98 -6.28
C TYR A 93 14.71 6.84 -7.00
N GLY A 94 13.62 6.98 -6.23
CA GLY A 94 12.24 6.91 -6.73
C GLY A 94 11.62 5.52 -6.59
N GLY A 95 10.49 5.32 -7.28
CA GLY A 95 9.71 4.10 -7.18
C GLY A 95 8.75 4.08 -6.00
N THR A 96 7.94 3.02 -5.92
CA THR A 96 6.99 2.79 -4.82
C THR A 96 7.33 1.51 -4.10
N LYS A 97 7.65 1.58 -2.82
CA LYS A 97 8.05 0.45 -1.98
C LYS A 97 6.98 0.12 -0.94
N ILE A 98 6.69 -1.17 -0.79
CA ILE A 98 5.87 -1.70 0.30
C ILE A 98 6.76 -1.88 1.54
N SER A 99 6.34 -1.30 2.67
CA SER A 99 7.06 -1.34 3.94
C SER A 99 6.11 -1.68 5.09
N THR A 100 6.52 -2.59 5.97
CA THR A 100 5.83 -2.90 7.23
C THR A 100 6.42 -2.18 8.44
N VAL A 101 7.50 -1.42 8.23
CA VAL A 101 8.19 -0.68 9.30
C VAL A 101 7.60 0.73 9.46
N ASN A 102 7.09 1.30 8.37
CA ASN A 102 6.46 2.62 8.37
C ASN A 102 4.94 2.43 8.55
N PRO A 103 4.33 2.95 9.62
CA PRO A 103 2.90 2.77 9.90
C PRO A 103 1.98 3.56 8.97
N TYR A 104 2.53 4.56 8.27
CA TYR A 104 1.82 5.39 7.32
C TYR A 104 2.60 5.47 6.00
N THR A 105 1.87 5.69 4.91
CA THR A 105 2.48 5.94 3.60
C THR A 105 3.30 7.23 3.67
N VAL A 106 4.57 7.13 3.27
CA VAL A 106 5.48 8.28 3.16
C VAL A 106 5.58 8.65 1.69
N LEU A 107 5.34 9.92 1.38
CA LEU A 107 5.37 10.48 0.03
C LEU A 107 6.50 11.50 -0.07
N GLU A 108 7.12 11.59 -1.25
CA GLU A 108 7.98 12.72 -1.59
C GLU A 108 7.16 14.02 -1.53
N THR A 109 7.76 15.12 -1.09
CA THR A 109 7.06 16.38 -0.77
C THR A 109 6.17 16.90 -1.88
N SER A 110 6.62 16.87 -3.14
CA SER A 110 5.81 17.31 -4.28
C SER A 110 4.60 16.41 -4.52
N ILE A 111 4.77 15.09 -4.38
CA ILE A 111 3.66 14.12 -4.47
C ILE A 111 2.69 14.31 -3.30
N TYR A 112 3.21 14.47 -2.08
CA TYR A 112 2.42 14.70 -0.88
C TYR A 112 1.52 15.93 -1.04
N ASN A 113 2.08 17.05 -1.48
CA ASN A 113 1.32 18.28 -1.67
C ASN A 113 0.22 18.11 -2.73
N ALA A 114 0.52 17.49 -3.88
CA ALA A 114 -0.44 17.26 -4.94
C ALA A 114 -1.60 16.33 -4.50
N VAL A 115 -1.28 15.25 -3.76
CA VAL A 115 -2.29 14.32 -3.22
C VAL A 115 -3.16 15.03 -2.20
N VAL A 116 -2.58 15.77 -1.25
CA VAL A 116 -3.32 16.46 -0.20
C VAL A 116 -4.22 17.54 -0.78
N GLU A 117 -3.72 18.33 -1.74
CA GLU A 117 -4.50 19.37 -2.40
C GLU A 117 -5.71 18.78 -3.13
N ALA A 118 -5.50 17.76 -3.95
CA ALA A 118 -6.59 17.07 -4.64
C ALA A 118 -7.60 16.46 -3.65
N PHE A 119 -7.12 15.82 -2.59
CA PHE A 119 -7.98 15.19 -1.60
C PHE A 119 -8.83 16.20 -0.81
N VAL A 120 -8.24 17.33 -0.41
CA VAL A 120 -8.96 18.41 0.28
C VAL A 120 -10.06 18.97 -0.62
N ASN A 121 -9.76 19.18 -1.91
CA ASN A 121 -10.71 19.72 -2.88
C ASN A 121 -11.89 18.77 -3.12
N GLU A 122 -11.64 17.45 -3.19
CA GLU A 122 -12.71 16.45 -3.42
C GLU A 122 -13.53 16.16 -2.16
N LEU A 123 -12.92 16.15 -0.97
CA LEU A 123 -13.63 15.79 0.27
C LEU A 123 -14.62 16.87 0.71
N ASN A 124 -14.32 18.15 0.45
CA ASN A 124 -15.15 19.30 0.84
C ASN A 124 -15.57 19.30 2.34
N ALA A 125 -14.69 18.81 3.22
CA ALA A 125 -14.90 18.79 4.67
C ALA A 125 -14.15 19.93 5.38
N THR A 126 -14.61 20.28 6.58
CA THR A 126 -13.95 21.30 7.40
C THR A 126 -12.58 20.81 7.86
N ARG A 127 -11.52 21.49 7.41
CA ARG A 127 -10.15 21.25 7.88
C ARG A 127 -10.02 21.70 9.34
N VAL A 128 -9.29 20.93 10.13
CA VAL A 128 -8.95 21.26 11.52
C VAL A 128 -7.44 21.38 11.68
N ALA A 129 -6.97 21.79 12.87
CA ALA A 129 -5.55 21.83 13.17
C ALA A 129 -4.89 20.47 12.89
N SER A 130 -3.77 20.51 12.16
CA SER A 130 -2.99 19.33 11.83
C SER A 130 -2.40 18.71 13.09
N MET A 131 -2.48 17.38 13.21
CA MET A 131 -1.91 16.64 14.33
C MET A 131 -0.75 15.78 13.83
N ALA A 132 0.43 15.95 14.43
CA ALA A 132 1.61 15.18 14.06
C ALA A 132 1.33 13.66 14.12
N PRO A 133 1.81 12.86 13.16
CA PRO A 133 2.69 13.23 12.05
C PRO A 133 1.98 13.75 10.78
N PHE A 134 0.67 14.01 10.82
CA PHE A 134 -0.14 14.36 9.66
C PHE A 134 -0.22 15.87 9.41
N GLY A 135 -0.16 16.28 8.14
CA GLY A 135 -0.31 17.69 7.74
C GLY A 135 -1.73 18.06 7.27
N ALA A 136 -2.63 17.09 7.08
CA ALA A 136 -4.02 17.33 6.72
C ALA A 136 -4.94 16.55 7.67
N CYS A 137 -5.79 17.28 8.40
CA CYS A 137 -6.77 16.72 9.33
C CYS A 137 -8.13 17.37 9.11
N PHE A 138 -9.20 16.60 9.27
CA PHE A 138 -10.57 17.03 9.00
C PHE A 138 -11.48 16.74 10.19
N SER A 139 -12.51 17.58 10.35
CA SER A 139 -13.58 17.33 11.32
C SER A 139 -14.35 16.07 10.91
N SER A 140 -14.59 15.18 11.87
CA SER A 140 -15.43 14.00 11.67
C SER A 140 -16.93 14.34 11.61
N LYS A 141 -17.33 15.56 12.01
CA LYS A 141 -18.73 15.98 11.97
C LYS A 141 -19.24 16.02 10.53
N GLY A 142 -20.33 15.31 10.26
CA GLY A 142 -20.95 15.25 8.94
C GLY A 142 -20.35 14.21 7.99
N ILE A 143 -19.27 13.52 8.38
CA ILE A 143 -18.73 12.41 7.58
C ILE A 143 -19.52 11.13 7.90
N VAL A 144 -20.18 10.60 6.89
CA VAL A 144 -20.92 9.33 6.98
C VAL A 144 -19.95 8.18 7.20
N SER A 145 -20.25 7.27 8.12
CA SER A 145 -19.49 6.05 8.31
C SER A 145 -20.19 4.87 7.65
N THR A 146 -19.42 4.04 6.96
CA THR A 146 -19.87 2.79 6.34
C THR A 146 -19.15 1.60 6.96
N ARG A 147 -19.49 0.37 6.52
CA ARG A 147 -18.77 -0.84 6.91
C ARG A 147 -17.29 -0.82 6.51
N GLY A 148 -16.94 -0.11 5.42
CA GLY A 148 -15.57 0.06 4.93
C GLY A 148 -14.81 1.21 5.61
N GLY A 149 -15.45 1.94 6.53
CA GLY A 149 -14.90 3.13 7.17
C GLY A 149 -15.62 4.42 6.76
N PRO A 150 -15.08 5.58 7.15
CA PRO A 150 -15.60 6.89 6.76
C PRO A 150 -15.68 7.03 5.24
N VAL A 151 -16.76 7.61 4.73
CA VAL A 151 -16.87 7.96 3.31
C VAL A 151 -15.83 9.03 3.00
N MET A 152 -14.84 8.66 2.20
CA MET A 152 -13.71 9.49 1.80
C MET A 152 -13.51 9.37 0.28
N PRO A 153 -12.97 10.39 -0.41
CA PRO A 153 -12.55 10.28 -1.79
C PRO A 153 -11.61 9.08 -1.98
N PRO A 154 -11.86 8.17 -2.93
CA PRO A 154 -10.97 7.05 -3.18
C PRO A 154 -9.62 7.56 -3.71
N ILE A 155 -8.54 6.87 -3.32
CA ILE A 155 -7.18 7.12 -3.82
C ILE A 155 -6.70 5.85 -4.50
N ASP A 156 -6.52 5.91 -5.81
CA ASP A 156 -6.11 4.75 -6.61
C ASP A 156 -4.67 4.89 -7.06
N LEU A 157 -3.86 3.85 -6.80
CA LEU A 157 -2.52 3.72 -7.36
C LEU A 157 -2.62 2.93 -8.67
N VAL A 158 -2.52 3.63 -9.80
CA VAL A 158 -2.61 3.01 -11.12
C VAL A 158 -1.31 2.27 -11.40
N LEU A 159 -1.40 0.95 -11.58
CA LEU A 159 -0.26 0.09 -11.92
C LEU A 159 -0.15 -0.10 -13.44
N GLN A 160 0.83 -0.90 -13.88
CA GLN A 160 1.08 -1.15 -15.31
C GLN A 160 -0.07 -1.80 -16.10
N ASN A 161 -1.02 -2.46 -15.42
CA ASN A 161 -2.21 -3.03 -16.04
C ASN A 161 -3.44 -2.45 -15.34
N GLU A 162 -4.41 -1.97 -16.12
CA GLU A 162 -5.69 -1.44 -15.61
C GLU A 162 -6.61 -2.53 -15.05
N ASN A 163 -6.28 -3.81 -15.26
CA ASN A 163 -7.02 -4.96 -14.75
C ASN A 163 -6.35 -5.51 -13.49
N VAL A 164 -6.74 -4.97 -12.34
CA VAL A 164 -6.59 -5.65 -11.05
C VAL A 164 -7.98 -5.67 -10.41
N TYR A 165 -8.83 -6.55 -10.94
CA TYR A 165 -10.07 -6.99 -10.30
C TYR A 165 -9.86 -8.42 -9.81
#